data_AF-A0A944F324-F1
#
_entry.id   AF-A0A944F324-F1
#
_cell.length_a   1.000
_cell.length_b   1.000
_cell.length_c   1.000
_cell.angle_alpha   90.00
_cell.angle_beta   90.00
_cell.angle_gamma   90.00
#
_symmetry.space_group_name_H-M   'P 1'
#
loop_
_entity.id
_entity.type
_entity.pdbx_description
1 polymer ?
#
loop_
_entity_poly.entity_id
_entity_poly.type
_entity_poly.pdbx_seq_one_letter_code
_entity_poly.pdbx_strand_id
1 'polypeptide(L)'
;MTSSPQEEIKNAAQAVSDLHVAAVPGEHARAAGHAAANLCSGAGHRLSYASTELQQLITEAIEIGYATALQAVRDGDFDGDLQEWRPDLFHA
;
A
#
# COMPACT_ATOMS: atom_id res chain seq x y z
N MET A 1 -19.49 18.31 -15.48
CA MET A 1 -19.31 18.97 -14.17
C MET A 1 -18.12 18.31 -13.51
N THR A 2 -17.09 19.07 -13.15
CA THR A 2 -15.96 18.55 -12.38
C THR A 2 -16.38 18.44 -10.92
N SER A 3 -16.08 17.31 -10.29
CA SER A 3 -16.28 17.08 -8.86
C SER A 3 -15.59 18.16 -8.02
N SER A 4 -16.11 18.43 -6.84
CA SER A 4 -15.39 19.27 -5.88
C SER A 4 -14.14 18.54 -5.36
N PRO A 5 -13.07 19.25 -4.97
CA PRO A 5 -11.88 18.62 -4.41
C PRO A 5 -12.17 17.72 -3.19
N GLN A 6 -13.17 18.06 -2.37
CA GLN A 6 -13.56 17.21 -1.24
C GLN A 6 -14.23 15.90 -1.69
N GLU A 7 -15.05 15.95 -2.75
CA GLU A 7 -15.65 14.74 -3.32
C GLU A 7 -14.58 13.84 -3.95
N GLU A 8 -13.59 14.42 -4.63
CA GLU A 8 -12.48 13.65 -5.20
C GLU A 8 -11.69 12.91 -4.14
N ILE A 9 -11.36 13.57 -3.02
CA ILE A 9 -10.68 12.93 -1.89
C ILE A 9 -11.51 11.80 -1.31
N LYS A 10 -12.82 12.00 -1.12
CA LYS A 10 -13.72 10.95 -0.61
C LYS A 10 -13.80 9.76 -1.56
N ASN A 11 -13.93 10.01 -2.86
CA ASN A 11 -13.98 8.97 -3.87
C ASN A 11 -12.66 8.18 -3.92
N ALA A 12 -11.53 8.87 -3.82
CA ALA A 12 -10.22 8.23 -3.76
C ALA A 12 -10.06 7.38 -2.49
N ALA A 13 -10.48 7.89 -1.33
CA ALA A 13 -10.47 7.15 -0.07
C ALA A 13 -11.31 5.87 -0.18
N GLN A 14 -12.52 5.97 -0.72
CA GLN A 14 -13.38 4.80 -0.92
C GLN A 14 -12.75 3.78 -1.87
N ALA A 15 -12.15 4.24 -2.97
CA ALA A 15 -11.49 3.36 -3.92
C ALA A 15 -10.31 2.60 -3.30
N VAL A 16 -9.55 3.23 -2.39
CA VAL A 16 -8.49 2.55 -1.63
C VAL A 16 -9.06 1.47 -0.73
N SER A 17 -10.12 1.77 0.04
CA SER A 17 -10.73 0.78 0.92
C SER A 17 -11.36 -0.39 0.14
N ASP A 18 -12.03 -0.11 -0.98
CA ASP A 18 -12.60 -1.16 -1.84
C ASP A 18 -11.49 -2.05 -2.43
N LEU A 19 -10.38 -1.45 -2.87
CA LEU A 19 -9.23 -2.18 -3.38
C LEU A 19 -8.56 -3.02 -2.29
N HIS A 20 -8.49 -2.52 -1.05
CA HIS A 20 -7.95 -3.28 0.08
C HIS A 20 -8.73 -4.56 0.33
N VAL A 21 -10.07 -4.45 0.38
CA VAL A 21 -10.96 -5.60 0.53
C VAL A 21 -10.78 -6.61 -0.61
N ALA A 22 -10.55 -6.15 -1.83
CA ALA A 22 -10.39 -7.01 -3.00
C ALA A 22 -8.99 -7.67 -3.10
N ALA A 23 -7.94 -6.93 -2.75
CA ALA A 23 -6.55 -7.30 -3.03
C ALA A 23 -5.82 -7.94 -1.85
N VAL A 24 -6.31 -7.78 -0.61
CA VAL A 24 -5.64 -8.30 0.59
C VAL A 24 -6.41 -9.51 1.14
N PRO A 25 -6.17 -10.73 0.62
CA PRO A 25 -6.82 -11.92 1.14
C PRO A 25 -6.42 -12.17 2.60
N GLY A 26 -7.31 -12.80 3.37
CA GLY A 26 -7.13 -12.99 4.82
C GLY A 26 -5.85 -13.73 5.20
N GLU A 27 -5.31 -14.57 4.31
CA GLU A 27 -4.01 -15.24 4.48
C GLU A 27 -2.81 -14.28 4.50
N HIS A 28 -2.93 -13.09 3.92
CA HIS A 28 -1.87 -12.07 3.85
C HIS A 28 -2.10 -10.89 4.79
N ALA A 29 -3.34 -10.68 5.25
CA ALA A 29 -3.71 -9.56 6.09
C ALA A 29 -2.76 -9.34 7.28
N ARG A 30 -2.34 -10.42 7.96
CA ARG A 30 -1.40 -10.30 9.09
C ARG A 30 -0.01 -9.83 8.64
N ALA A 31 0.52 -10.41 7.57
CA ALA A 31 1.86 -10.05 7.08
C ALA A 31 1.87 -8.64 6.48
N ALA A 32 0.82 -8.29 5.75
CA ALA A 32 0.58 -6.94 5.23
C ALA A 32 0.49 -5.92 6.37
N GLY A 33 -0.28 -6.21 7.42
CA GLY A 33 -0.39 -5.34 8.60
C GLY A 33 0.94 -5.16 9.36
N HIS A 34 1.78 -6.19 9.44
CA HIS A 34 3.14 -6.03 9.97
C HIS A 34 4.01 -5.13 9.07
N ALA A 35 3.92 -5.27 7.74
CA ALA A 35 4.64 -4.41 6.81
C ALA A 35 4.21 -2.94 6.94
N ALA A 36 2.89 -2.69 7.05
CA ALA A 36 2.34 -1.38 7.31
C ALA A 36 2.83 -0.80 8.64
N ALA A 37 2.76 -1.57 9.73
CA ALA A 37 3.27 -1.14 11.03
C ALA A 37 4.77 -0.79 10.97
N ASN A 38 5.58 -1.60 10.28
CA ASN A 38 7.01 -1.35 10.13
C ASN A 38 7.28 -0.07 9.34
N LEU A 39 6.63 0.14 8.20
CA LEU A 39 6.81 1.36 7.40
C LEU A 39 6.31 2.61 8.16
N CYS A 40 5.16 2.53 8.81
CA CYS A 40 4.62 3.62 9.62
C CYS A 40 5.48 3.92 10.86
N SER A 41 6.18 2.93 11.43
CA SER A 41 7.07 3.14 12.58
C SER A 41 8.22 4.10 12.26
N GLY A 42 8.73 4.06 11.02
CA GLY A 42 9.80 4.95 10.54
C GLY A 42 9.33 6.37 10.24
N ALA A 43 8.03 6.56 10.00
CA ALA A 43 7.45 7.90 9.76
C ALA A 43 7.38 8.76 11.04
N GLY A 44 7.57 8.15 12.21
CA GLY A 44 7.66 8.84 13.51
C GLY A 44 6.44 9.68 13.84
N HIS A 45 6.65 10.79 14.56
CA HIS A 45 5.58 11.69 15.02
C HIS A 45 4.73 12.31 13.90
N ARG A 46 5.18 12.31 12.63
CA ARG A 46 4.45 12.95 11.54
C ARG A 46 3.14 12.25 11.23
N LEU A 47 3.11 10.91 11.29
CA LEU A 47 1.87 10.16 11.14
C LEU A 47 0.95 10.33 12.36
N SER A 48 1.52 10.57 13.55
CA SER A 48 0.74 10.74 14.79
C SER A 48 -0.16 11.98 14.79
N TYR A 49 0.14 13.00 13.98
CA TYR A 49 -0.70 14.20 13.84
C TYR A 49 -1.77 14.09 12.74
N ALA A 50 -1.73 13.02 11.93
CA ALA A 50 -2.76 12.75 10.94
C ALA A 50 -4.05 12.29 11.62
N SER A 51 -5.20 12.53 10.99
CA SER A 51 -6.47 11.97 11.48
C SER A 51 -6.45 10.45 11.39
N THR A 52 -7.25 9.77 12.23
CA THR A 52 -7.33 8.31 12.24
C THR A 52 -7.75 7.76 10.88
N GLU A 53 -8.63 8.45 10.16
CA GLU A 53 -9.06 8.06 8.81
C GLU A 53 -7.90 8.11 7.82
N LEU A 54 -7.07 9.15 7.88
CA LEU A 54 -5.91 9.25 7.01
C LEU A 54 -4.84 8.20 7.35
N GLN A 55 -4.64 7.92 8.65
CA GLN A 55 -3.75 6.85 9.09
C GLN A 55 -4.24 5.49 8.55
N GLN A 56 -5.54 5.22 8.64
CA GLN A 56 -6.15 3.99 8.14
C GLN A 56 -5.98 3.86 6.63
N LEU A 57 -6.24 4.92 5.86
CA LEU A 57 -6.04 4.91 4.40
C LEU A 57 -4.59 4.66 4.01
N ILE A 58 -3.63 5.21 4.75
CA ILE A 58 -2.20 4.94 4.53
C ILE A 58 -1.89 3.47 4.80
N THR A 59 -2.43 2.90 5.89
CA THR A 59 -2.27 1.48 6.20
C THR A 59 -2.85 0.60 5.10
N GLU A 60 -4.10 0.84 4.67
CA GLU A 60 -4.76 0.09 3.60
C GLU A 60 -3.95 0.14 2.30
N ALA A 61 -3.45 1.33 1.91
CA ALA A 61 -2.60 1.49 0.73
C ALA A 61 -1.30 0.68 0.79
N ILE A 62 -0.64 0.64 1.96
CA ILE A 62 0.57 -0.17 2.14
C ILE A 62 0.24 -1.67 2.05
N GLU A 63 -0.86 -2.10 2.67
CA GLU A 63 -1.26 -3.49 2.68
C GLU A 63 -1.61 -3.99 1.26
N ILE A 64 -2.27 -3.17 0.44
CA ILE A 64 -2.51 -3.42 -0.99
C ILE A 64 -1.18 -3.63 -1.73
N GLY A 65 -0.22 -2.70 -1.55
CA GLY A 65 1.08 -2.77 -2.21
C GLY A 65 1.84 -4.04 -1.83
N TYR A 66 1.83 -4.41 -0.55
CA TYR A 66 2.44 -5.64 -0.07
C TYR A 66 1.79 -6.89 -0.67
N ALA A 67 0.46 -6.98 -0.64
CA ALA A 67 -0.27 -8.14 -1.17
C ALA A 67 -0.04 -8.29 -2.68
N THR A 68 -0.07 -7.18 -3.42
CA THR A 68 0.19 -7.16 -4.86
C THR A 68 1.61 -7.64 -5.18
N ALA A 69 2.62 -7.11 -4.48
CA ALA A 69 4.00 -7.52 -4.69
C ALA A 69 4.23 -9.00 -4.32
N LEU A 70 3.62 -9.47 -3.24
CA LEU A 70 3.70 -10.88 -2.85
C LEU A 70 3.06 -11.79 -3.90
N GLN A 71 1.95 -11.36 -4.50
CA GLN A 71 1.30 -12.10 -5.58
C GLN A 71 2.18 -12.14 -6.83
N ALA A 72 2.78 -11.03 -7.24
CA ALA A 72 3.72 -10.98 -8.36
C ALA A 72 4.93 -11.92 -8.16
N VAL A 73 5.47 -11.98 -6.94
CA VAL A 73 6.54 -12.94 -6.59
C VAL A 73 6.07 -14.39 -6.75
N ARG A 74 4.84 -14.70 -6.31
CA ARG A 74 4.27 -16.06 -6.43
C ARG A 74 4.03 -16.46 -7.88
N ASP A 75 3.62 -15.50 -8.70
CA ASP A 75 3.34 -15.70 -10.12
C ASP A 75 4.62 -15.70 -10.97
N GLY A 76 5.78 -15.38 -10.37
CA GLY A 76 7.09 -15.36 -11.04
C GLY A 76 7.32 -14.10 -11.88
N ASP A 77 6.57 -13.04 -11.65
CA ASP A 77 6.58 -11.78 -12.43
C ASP A 77 7.36 -10.65 -11.73
N PHE A 78 8.15 -10.97 -10.70
CA PHE A 78 8.79 -9.95 -9.88
C PHE A 78 10.18 -9.52 -10.37
N ASP A 79 10.83 -10.34 -11.20
CA ASP A 79 12.22 -10.11 -11.60
C ASP A 79 12.39 -8.87 -12.48
N GLY A 80 11.41 -8.56 -13.34
CA GLY A 80 11.40 -7.35 -14.17
C GLY A 80 11.27 -6.07 -13.34
N ASP A 81 10.33 -6.06 -12.39
CA ASP A 81 10.10 -4.94 -11.48
C ASP A 81 11.27 -4.72 -10.52
N LEU A 82 11.89 -5.81 -10.04
CA LEU A 82 13.08 -5.72 -9.19
C LEU A 82 14.26 -5.09 -9.93
N GLN A 83 14.42 -5.40 -11.22
CA GLN A 83 15.47 -4.81 -12.05
C GLN A 83 15.24 -3.32 -12.29
N GLU A 84 13.99 -2.87 -12.42
CA GLU A 84 13.64 -1.45 -12.51
C GLU A 84 13.88 -0.71 -11.18
N TRP A 85 13.44 -1.27 -10.06
CA TRP A 85 13.50 -0.59 -8.76
C TRP A 85 14.87 -0.65 -8.10
N ARG A 86 15.63 -1.72 -8.36
CA ARG A 86 16.94 -2.01 -7.77
C ARG A 86 17.93 -2.50 -8.83
N PRO A 87 18.25 -1.66 -9.83
CA PRO A 87 19.20 -2.02 -10.89
C PRO A 87 20.59 -2.35 -10.34
N ASP A 88 20.93 -1.81 -9.17
CA ASP A 88 22.18 -2.08 -8.43
C ASP A 88 22.36 -3.54 -8.01
N LEU A 89 21.28 -4.31 -7.88
CA LEU A 89 21.36 -5.73 -7.53
C LEU A 89 21.72 -6.62 -8.73
N PHE A 90 21.64 -6.09 -9.95
CA PHE A 90 21.79 -6.86 -11.20
C PHE A 90 23.00 -6.44 -12.03
N HIS A 91 23.64 -5.31 -11.72
CA HIS A 91 24.80 -4.80 -12.44
C HIS A 91 25.95 -4.59 -11.45
N ALA A 92 26.96 -5.46 -11.54
CA ALA A 92 28.22 -5.39 -10.77
C ALA A 92 29.27 -4.52 -11.46
#